data_AF-A0A0F9DUB0-F1
#
_entry.id   AF-A0A0F9DUB0-F1
#
_cell.length_a   1.000
_cell.length_b   1.000
_cell.length_c   1.000
_cell.angle_alpha   90.00
_cell.angle_beta   90.00
_cell.angle_gamma   90.00
#
_symmetry.space_group_name_H-M   'P 1'
#
loop_
_entity.id
_entity.type
_entity.pdbx_description
1 polymer ?
#
loop_
_entity_poly.entity_id
_entity_poly.type
_entity_poly.pdbx_seq_one_letter_code
_entity_poly.pdbx_strand_id
1 'polypeptide(L)' 'MYGGGILPQAYVYFNDDTYRKLANRAYTEHTSVGRVASRILDEQLGGAVTHGRKKGK' A
#
# COMPACT_ATOMS: atom_id res chain seq x y z
N MET A 1 5.71 -1.45 26.59
CA MET A 1 4.85 -1.37 25.39
C MET A 1 5.42 -0.27 24.50
N TYR A 2 6.26 -0.61 23.52
CA TYR A 2 6.68 0.38 22.51
C TYR A 2 5.52 0.50 21.50
N GLY A 3 4.82 1.63 21.54
CA GLY A 3 3.65 1.89 20.72
C GLY A 3 3.99 1.72 19.24
N GLY A 4 3.23 0.88 18.54
CA GLY A 4 3.26 0.82 17.09
C GLY A 4 2.86 2.19 16.56
N GLY A 5 3.84 2.96 16.09
CA GLY A 5 3.58 4.26 15.48
C GLY A 5 2.61 4.09 14.32
N ILE A 6 1.57 4.92 14.30
CA ILE A 6 0.67 5.00 13.15
C ILE A 6 1.51 5.51 11.98
N LEU A 7 1.62 4.71 10.91
CA LEU A 7 2.29 5.17 9.70
C LEU A 7 1.54 6.39 9.15
N PRO A 8 2.24 7.46 8.75
CA PRO A 8 1.60 8.64 8.20
C PRO A 8 0.80 8.24 6.95
N GLN A 9 -0.48 8.62 6.91
CA GLN A 9 -1.31 8.41 5.74
C GLN A 9 -1.13 9.60 4.80
N ALA A 10 -0.69 9.31 3.57
CA ALA A 10 -0.60 10.29 2.49
C ALA A 10 -1.79 10.12 1.55
N TYR A 11 -2.44 11.23 1.18
CA TYR A 11 -3.42 11.23 0.11
C TYR A 11 -2.69 11.30 -1.23
N VAL A 12 -2.92 10.29 -2.08
CA VAL A 12 -2.38 10.23 -3.43
C VAL A 12 -3.55 10.32 -4.40
N TYR A 13 -3.49 11.31 -5.29
CA TYR A 13 -4.48 11.51 -6.34
C TYR A 13 -3.97 10.89 -7.64
N PHE A 14 -4.79 10.04 -8.25
CA PHE A 14 -4.52 9.42 -9.54
C PHE A 14 -5.36 10.09 -10.62
N ASN A 15 -4.85 10.11 -11.85
CA ASN A 15 -5.71 10.42 -13.00
C ASN A 15 -6.75 9.30 -13.22
N ASP A 16 -7.82 9.62 -13.95
CA ASP A 16 -8.95 8.71 -14.18
C ASP A 16 -8.52 7.36 -14.77
N ASP A 17 -7.63 7.38 -15.76
CA ASP A 17 -7.16 6.17 -16.43
C ASP A 17 -6.42 5.23 -15.48
N THR A 18 -5.56 5.78 -14.61
CA THR A 18 -4.82 5.01 -13.61
C THR A 18 -5.77 4.50 -12.53
N TYR A 19 -6.69 5.34 -12.07
CA TYR A 19 -7.67 4.96 -11.07
C TYR A 19 -8.55 3.80 -11.56
N ARG A 20 -9.05 3.84 -12.81
CA ARG A 20 -9.85 2.74 -13.39
C ARG A 20 -9.08 1.43 -13.45
N LYS A 21 -7.81 1.46 -13.84
CA LYS A 21 -6.95 0.26 -13.85
C LYS A 21 -6.78 -0.34 -12.46
N LEU A 22 -6.52 0.51 -11.46
CA LEU A 22 -6.39 0.09 -10.07
C LEU A 22 -7.72 -0.43 -9.50
N ALA A 23 -8.84 0.22 -9.83
CA ALA A 23 -10.18 -0.17 -9.39
C ALA A 23 -10.62 -1.53 -9.95
N ASN A 24 -10.40 -1.77 -11.25
CA ASN A 24 -10.69 -3.08 -11.86
C ASN A 24 -9.89 -4.20 -11.20
N ARG A 25 -8.60 -3.95 -10.95
CA ARG A 25 -7.73 -4.91 -10.27
C ARG A 25 -8.17 -5.15 -8.82
N ALA A 26 -8.53 -4.08 -8.10
CA ALA A 26 -9.04 -4.17 -6.74
C ALA A 26 -10.34 -4.98 -6.66
N TYR A 27 -11.23 -4.81 -7.65
CA TYR A 27 -12.46 -5.58 -7.78
C TYR A 27 -12.18 -7.08 -7.96
N THR A 28 -11.30 -7.44 -8.90
CA THR A 28 -10.90 -8.84 -9.15
C THR A 28 -10.22 -9.47 -7.95
N GLU A 29 -9.42 -8.71 -7.20
CA GLU A 29 -8.69 -9.18 -6.02
C GLU A 29 -9.52 -9.10 -4.73
N HIS A 30 -10.80 -8.72 -4.80
CA HIS A 30 -11.69 -8.51 -3.66
C HIS A 30 -11.05 -7.66 -2.54
N THR A 31 -10.42 -6.56 -2.94
CA THR A 31 -9.64 -5.70 -2.03
C THR A 31 -9.84 -4.21 -2.31
N SER A 32 -9.16 -3.34 -1.56
CA SER A 32 -9.24 -1.90 -1.74
C SER A 32 -8.22 -1.37 -2.74
N VAL A 33 -8.59 -0.30 -3.45
CA VAL A 33 -7.71 0.42 -4.39
C VAL A 33 -6.40 0.84 -3.69
N GLY A 34 -6.49 1.35 -2.46
CA GLY A 34 -5.33 1.74 -1.68
C GLY A 34 -4.36 0.58 -1.41
N ARG A 35 -4.87 -0.64 -1.19
CA ARG A 35 -4.03 -1.81 -0.95
C ARG A 35 -3.31 -2.27 -2.23
N VAL A 36 -4.01 -2.24 -3.37
CA VAL A 36 -3.39 -2.52 -4.67
C VAL A 36 -2.30 -1.49 -4.98
N ALA A 37 -2.59 -0.21 -4.78
CA ALA A 37 -1.65 0.88 -5.02
C ALA A 37 -0.41 0.77 -4.11
N SER A 38 -0.62 0.56 -2.80
CA SER A 38 0.47 0.35 -1.83
C SER A 38 1.37 -0.81 -2.23
N ARG A 39 0.79 -1.95 -2.64
CA ARG A 39 1.58 -3.12 -3.06
C ARG A 39 2.43 -2.82 -4.30
N ILE A 40 1.88 -2.14 -5.30
CA ILE A 40 2.63 -1.76 -6.51
C ILE A 40 3.79 -0.82 -6.16
N LEU A 41 3.56 0.16 -5.28
CA LEU A 41 4.60 1.07 -4.82
C LEU A 41 5.67 0.34 -4.01
N ASP A 42 5.27 -0.60 -3.14
CA ASP A 42 6.19 -1.42 -2.36
C ASP A 42 7.07 -2.31 -3.26
N GLU A 43 6.50 -2.86 -4.34
CA GLU A 43 7.23 -3.67 -5.34
C GLU A 43 8.24 -2.82 -6.15
N GLN A 44 7.90 -1.58 -6.48
CA GLN A 44 8.74 -0.71 -7.31
C GLN A 44 9.82 0.04 -6.55
N LEU A 45 9.49 0.56 -5.36
CA LEU A 45 10.35 1.49 -4.61
C LEU A 45 11.04 0.81 -3.42
N GLY A 46 10.73 -0.46 -3.16
CA GLY A 46 11.08 -1.13 -1.92
C GLY A 46 10.17 -0.62 -0.81
N GLY A 47 9.23 -1.46 -0.38
CA GLY A 47 8.27 -1.10 0.65
C GLY A 47 8.94 -0.60 1.93
N ALA A 48 8.17 0.12 2.75
CA ALA A 48 8.69 0.75 3.96
C ALA A 48 9.57 -0.21 4.76
N VAL A 49 10.86 0.14 4.93
CA VAL A 49 11.78 -0.55 5.82
C VAL A 49 11.28 -0.29 7.23
N THR A 50 10.33 -1.12 7.67
CA THR A 50 9.83 -1.06 9.04
C THR A 50 10.99 -1.42 9.96
N HIS A 51 11.66 -0.42 10.53
CA HIS A 51 12.51 -0.56 11.71
C HIS A 51 11.61 -1.02 12.88
N GLY A 52 11.21 -2.30 12.87
CA GLY A 52 10.25 -2.82 13.83
C GLY A 52 9.64 -4.18 13.48
N ARG A 53 9.60 -4.62 12.21
CA ARG A 53 9.18 -5.99 11.91
C ARG A 53 10.35 -6.92 12.16
N LYS A 54 10.47 -7.44 13.39
CA LYS A 54 11.29 -8.63 13.66
C LYS A 54 10.85 -9.69 12.65
N LYS A 55 11.70 -9.95 11.64
CA LYS A 55 11.63 -11.18 10.86
C LYS A 55 11.58 -12.30 11.89
N GLY A 56 10.46 -13.03 11.93
CA GLY A 56 10.38 -14.24 12.74
C GLY A 56 11.59 -15.11 12.39
N LYS A 57 12.29 -15.59 13.42
CA LYS A 57 13.36 -16.57 13.27
C LYS A 57 12.81 -17.84 12.62
#